data_AF-A0A524KNR7-F1
#
_entry.id   AF-A0A524KNR7-F1
#
_cell.length_a   1.000
_cell.length_b   1.000
_cell.length_c   1.000
_cell.angle_alpha   90.00
_cell.angle_beta   90.00
_cell.angle_gamma   90.00
#
_symmetry.space_group_name_H-M   'P 1'
#
loop_
_entity.id
_entity.type
_entity.pdbx_description
1 polymer ?
#
loop_
_entity_poly.entity_id
_entity_poly.type
_entity_poly.pdbx_seq_one_letter_code
_entity_poly.pdbx_strand_id
1 'polypeptide(L)'
;MKAGAPTGGFTIPELGPSLGKVVAQPPAPPGSPQPWTSVDDLRVAFVSQLFGLAGDARRWAREGDRELVFSTLNREAWLAAWQTTVEAVTARAAETIGSRLAAAAREACMPPRQMKELPLDAEERRALSARLGAGTPALRDTLEELERAAHSARATHAPASAVRTWEDALLRAARRQEAAWLALEAALTEEWRIWSREVEAVRGWRRPLWPLVVTGLVLFS
;
A
#
# COMPACT_ATOMS: atom_id res chain seq x y z
N MET A 1 34.19 -11.26 39.92
CA MET A 1 32.94 -11.10 39.14
C MET A 1 32.23 -9.86 39.65
N LYS A 2 32.30 -8.74 38.92
CA LYS A 2 31.55 -7.51 39.27
C LYS A 2 30.14 -7.65 38.69
N ALA A 3 29.13 -7.56 39.54
CA ALA A 3 27.74 -7.45 39.13
C ALA A 3 27.57 -6.21 38.24
N GLY A 4 27.13 -6.41 37.00
CA GLY A 4 26.76 -5.32 36.10
C GLY A 4 25.55 -4.59 36.68
N ALA A 5 25.67 -3.27 36.84
CA ALA A 5 24.55 -2.42 37.18
C ALA A 5 23.45 -2.57 36.11
N PRO A 6 22.16 -2.50 36.46
CA PRO A 6 21.10 -2.42 35.47
C PRO A 6 21.24 -1.09 34.73
N THR A 7 21.92 -1.09 33.58
CA THR A 7 21.83 -0.03 32.58
C THR A 7 20.35 0.17 32.29
N GLY A 8 19.82 1.37 32.60
CA GLY A 8 18.41 1.71 32.38
C GLY A 8 17.99 1.31 30.96
N GLY A 9 17.22 0.22 30.89
CA GLY A 9 17.03 -0.53 29.65
C GLY A 9 16.20 0.23 28.64
N PHE A 10 16.67 0.25 27.40
CA PHE A 10 15.93 0.75 26.24
C PHE A 10 14.83 -0.26 25.91
N THR A 11 13.55 0.13 25.97
CA THR A 11 12.43 -0.78 25.71
C THR A 11 11.73 -0.39 24.43
N ILE A 12 11.66 -1.29 23.45
CA ILE A 12 10.89 -1.05 22.22
C ILE A 12 9.41 -1.25 22.53
N PRO A 13 8.54 -0.25 22.30
CA PRO A 13 7.12 -0.40 22.57
C PRO A 13 6.47 -1.47 21.67
N GLU A 14 5.34 -2.01 22.12
CA GLU A 14 4.53 -2.91 21.31
C GLU A 14 3.79 -2.14 20.22
N LEU A 15 4.07 -2.47 18.95
CA LEU A 15 3.46 -1.78 17.80
C LEU A 15 2.06 -2.29 17.48
N GLY A 16 1.75 -3.54 17.84
CA GLY A 16 0.49 -4.22 17.48
C GLY A 16 -0.77 -3.39 17.78
N PRO A 17 -0.94 -2.83 18.99
CA PRO A 17 -2.09 -1.99 19.32
C PRO A 17 -2.22 -0.71 18.46
N SER A 18 -1.11 -0.24 17.86
CA SER A 18 -1.08 0.96 17.02
C SER A 18 -1.21 0.67 15.52
N LEU A 19 -1.03 -0.58 15.09
CA LEU A 19 -1.13 -1.02 13.69
C LEU A 19 -2.55 -1.47 13.30
N GLY A 20 -3.55 -1.18 14.14
CA GLY A 20 -4.95 -1.50 13.86
C GLY A 20 -5.25 -3.00 13.81
N LYS A 21 -6.32 -3.37 13.11
CA LYS A 21 -6.72 -4.78 12.93
C LYS A 21 -6.16 -5.30 11.62
N VAL A 22 -5.19 -6.22 11.71
CA VAL A 22 -4.48 -6.79 10.56
C VAL A 22 -5.34 -7.76 9.74
N VAL A 23 -6.40 -8.33 10.34
CA VAL A 23 -7.27 -9.32 9.70
C VAL A 23 -8.74 -8.89 9.79
N ALA A 24 -9.40 -9.00 8.64
CA ALA A 24 -10.83 -8.89 8.34
C ALA A 24 -11.55 -7.62 8.84
N GLN A 25 -11.89 -6.74 7.89
CA GLN A 25 -13.11 -5.96 8.02
C GLN A 25 -14.31 -6.92 8.16
N PRO A 26 -15.31 -6.60 9.01
CA PRO A 26 -16.56 -7.35 9.02
C PRO A 26 -17.15 -7.39 7.59
N PRO A 27 -17.92 -8.45 7.24
CA PRO A 27 -18.50 -8.57 5.91
C PRO A 27 -19.22 -7.27 5.56
N ALA A 28 -18.90 -6.73 4.39
CA ALA A 28 -19.43 -5.45 3.96
C ALA A 28 -20.97 -5.49 3.99
N PRO A 29 -21.64 -4.38 4.33
CA PRO A 29 -23.09 -4.31 4.29
C PRO A 29 -23.63 -4.78 2.93
N PRO A 30 -24.79 -5.45 2.88
CA PRO A 30 -25.42 -5.86 1.63
C PRO A 30 -25.53 -4.67 0.67
N GLY A 31 -25.05 -4.83 -0.57
CA GLY A 31 -25.05 -3.77 -1.59
C GLY A 31 -23.78 -2.91 -1.63
N SER A 32 -22.80 -3.14 -0.75
CA SER A 32 -21.48 -2.52 -0.89
C SER A 32 -20.77 -3.06 -2.14
N PRO A 33 -20.08 -2.20 -2.93
CA PRO A 33 -19.29 -2.68 -4.06
C PRO A 33 -18.27 -3.70 -3.55
N GLN A 34 -18.36 -4.94 -4.04
CA GLN A 34 -17.38 -5.94 -3.62
C GLN A 34 -16.03 -5.61 -4.25
N PRO A 35 -14.94 -5.64 -3.46
CA PRO A 35 -13.62 -5.47 -4.01
C PRO A 35 -13.36 -6.55 -5.04
N TRP A 36 -12.77 -6.12 -6.15
CA TRP A 36 -12.48 -6.95 -7.29
C TRP A 36 -11.42 -8.02 -7.03
N THR A 37 -10.54 -7.76 -6.07
CA THR A 37 -9.54 -8.66 -5.51
C THR A 37 -9.29 -8.26 -4.06
N SER A 38 -8.95 -9.23 -3.20
CA SER A 38 -8.43 -8.94 -1.86
C SER A 38 -6.95 -8.52 -1.92
N VAL A 39 -6.55 -7.71 -0.95
CA VAL A 39 -5.18 -7.28 -0.68
C VAL A 39 -4.74 -7.64 0.76
N ASP A 40 -5.51 -8.50 1.44
CA ASP A 40 -5.26 -8.86 2.85
C ASP A 40 -3.92 -9.58 3.03
N ASP A 41 -3.52 -10.43 2.08
CA ASP A 41 -2.22 -11.09 2.08
C ASP A 41 -1.07 -10.09 1.96
N LEU A 42 -1.24 -9.02 1.17
CA LEU A 42 -0.26 -7.92 1.08
C LEU A 42 -0.21 -7.11 2.37
N ARG A 43 -1.36 -6.91 3.04
CA ARG A 43 -1.42 -6.30 4.38
C ARG A 43 -0.63 -7.12 5.39
N VAL A 44 -0.86 -8.43 5.41
CA VAL A 44 -0.21 -9.36 6.32
C VAL A 44 1.29 -9.39 6.06
N ALA A 45 1.73 -9.44 4.79
CA ALA A 45 3.15 -9.40 4.44
C ALA A 45 3.80 -8.09 4.91
N PHE A 46 3.14 -6.95 4.66
CA PHE A 46 3.62 -5.64 5.06
C PHE A 46 3.76 -5.50 6.60
N VAL A 47 2.71 -5.86 7.34
CA VAL A 47 2.74 -5.80 8.81
C VAL A 47 3.76 -6.78 9.38
N SER A 48 3.92 -7.96 8.77
CA SER A 48 4.94 -8.93 9.17
C SER A 48 6.35 -8.37 9.00
N GLN A 49 6.61 -7.60 7.94
CA GLN A 49 7.88 -6.90 7.74
C GLN A 49 8.14 -5.89 8.86
N LEU A 50 7.15 -5.08 9.25
CA LEU A 50 7.28 -4.13 10.35
C LEU A 50 7.52 -4.82 11.70
N PHE A 51 6.84 -5.95 11.96
CA PHE A 51 7.11 -6.75 13.15
C PHE A 51 8.49 -7.40 13.13
N GLY A 52 9.01 -7.77 11.96
CA GLY A 52 10.40 -8.18 11.78
C GLY A 52 11.37 -7.08 12.24
N LEU A 53 11.21 -5.86 11.72
CA LEU A 53 12.04 -4.71 12.12
C LEU A 53 11.95 -4.43 13.64
N ALA A 54 10.75 -4.45 14.22
CA ALA A 54 10.58 -4.26 15.66
C ALA A 54 11.19 -5.41 16.48
N GLY A 55 11.11 -6.65 15.99
CA GLY A 55 11.73 -7.82 16.60
C GLY A 55 13.26 -7.73 16.61
N ASP A 56 13.85 -7.33 15.48
CA ASP A 56 15.29 -7.09 15.36
C ASP A 56 15.75 -5.97 16.30
N ALA A 57 15.03 -4.85 16.34
CA ALA A 57 15.34 -3.76 17.26
C ALA A 57 15.24 -4.18 18.73
N ARG A 58 14.27 -5.04 19.10
CA ARG A 58 14.20 -5.59 20.46
C ARG A 58 15.39 -6.48 20.78
N ARG A 59 15.89 -7.26 19.81
CA ARG A 59 17.11 -8.05 19.97
C ARG A 59 18.30 -7.11 20.26
N TRP A 60 18.50 -6.09 19.44
CA TRP A 60 19.58 -5.11 19.63
C TRP A 60 19.49 -4.35 20.96
N ALA A 61 18.27 -3.99 21.37
CA ALA A 61 18.05 -3.33 22.65
C ALA A 61 18.46 -4.21 23.85
N ARG A 62 18.25 -5.53 23.78
CA ARG A 62 18.69 -6.48 24.83
C ARG A 62 20.20 -6.65 24.85
N GLU A 63 20.85 -6.55 23.70
CA GLU A 63 22.31 -6.61 23.55
C GLU A 63 22.99 -5.30 23.93
N GLY A 64 22.22 -4.22 24.12
CA GLY A 64 22.72 -2.89 24.46
C GLY A 64 23.25 -2.10 23.26
N ASP A 65 23.04 -2.59 22.03
CA ASP A 65 23.46 -1.91 20.81
C ASP A 65 22.43 -0.87 20.38
N ARG A 66 22.59 0.33 20.93
CA ARG A 66 21.71 1.46 20.68
C ARG A 66 21.74 1.93 19.23
N GLU A 67 22.90 1.86 18.58
CA GLU A 67 23.05 2.31 17.21
C GLU A 67 22.25 1.42 16.25
N LEU A 68 22.34 0.11 16.44
CA LEU A 68 21.57 -0.86 15.66
C LEU A 68 20.07 -0.75 15.88
N VAL A 69 19.62 -0.38 17.08
CA VAL A 69 18.19 -0.12 17.33
C VAL A 69 17.66 1.01 16.44
N PHE A 70 18.35 2.16 16.44
CA PHE A 70 17.91 3.32 15.67
C PHE A 70 18.08 3.11 14.16
N SER A 71 19.12 2.41 13.72
CA SER A 71 19.30 2.11 12.29
C SER A 71 18.29 1.09 11.77
N THR A 72 17.78 0.20 12.63
CA THR A 72 16.74 -0.79 12.25
C THR A 72 15.34 -0.15 12.16
N LEU A 73 14.99 0.72 13.12
CA LEU A 73 13.70 1.41 13.18
C LEU A 73 13.79 2.85 12.66
N ASN A 74 14.42 3.03 11.50
CA ASN A 74 14.57 4.34 10.88
C ASN A 74 13.47 4.63 9.83
N ARG A 75 13.44 5.88 9.37
CA ARG A 75 12.53 6.34 8.32
C ARG A 75 12.63 5.52 7.02
N GLU A 76 13.84 5.15 6.62
CA GLU A 76 14.09 4.50 5.32
C GLU A 76 13.54 3.08 5.27
N ALA A 77 13.73 2.31 6.35
CA ALA A 77 13.22 0.95 6.46
C ALA A 77 11.68 0.92 6.38
N TRP A 78 11.02 1.86 7.05
CA TRP A 78 9.55 1.97 7.02
C TRP A 78 9.03 2.41 5.65
N LEU A 79 9.67 3.41 5.03
CA LEU A 79 9.28 3.86 3.69
C LEU A 79 9.51 2.80 2.62
N ALA A 80 10.61 2.05 2.69
CA ALA A 80 10.91 0.97 1.76
C ALA A 80 9.87 -0.16 1.84
N ALA A 81 9.50 -0.56 3.07
CA ALA A 81 8.43 -1.54 3.30
C ALA A 81 7.09 -1.05 2.72
N TRP A 82 6.74 0.21 2.95
CA TRP A 82 5.53 0.82 2.40
C TRP A 82 5.53 0.89 0.88
N GLN A 83 6.61 1.37 0.26
CA GLN A 83 6.74 1.49 -1.20
C GLN A 83 6.62 0.14 -1.90
N THR A 84 7.32 -0.88 -1.39
CA THR A 84 7.22 -2.26 -1.90
C THR A 84 5.77 -2.76 -1.88
N THR A 85 5.03 -2.41 -0.82
CA THR A 85 3.63 -2.79 -0.66
C THR A 85 2.72 -2.06 -1.65
N VAL A 86 2.89 -0.74 -1.81
CA VAL A 86 2.13 0.05 -2.79
C VAL A 86 2.37 -0.45 -4.22
N GLU A 87 3.61 -0.79 -4.56
CA GLU A 87 3.96 -1.38 -5.86
C GLU A 87 3.28 -2.73 -6.08
N ALA A 88 3.30 -3.61 -5.08
CA ALA A 88 2.63 -4.91 -5.14
C ALA A 88 1.11 -4.78 -5.30
N VAL A 89 0.48 -3.87 -4.55
CA VAL A 89 -0.97 -3.57 -4.69
C VAL A 89 -1.26 -3.02 -6.09
N THR A 90 -0.44 -2.07 -6.57
CA THR A 90 -0.60 -1.46 -7.90
C THR A 90 -0.51 -2.52 -9.00
N ALA A 91 0.48 -3.40 -8.92
CA ALA A 91 0.68 -4.47 -9.90
C ALA A 91 -0.53 -5.40 -9.95
N ARG A 92 -1.00 -5.85 -8.78
CA ARG A 92 -2.20 -6.69 -8.68
C ARG A 92 -3.45 -5.98 -9.19
N ALA A 93 -3.61 -4.70 -8.87
CA ALA A 93 -4.75 -3.92 -9.33
C ALA A 93 -4.76 -3.78 -10.85
N ALA A 94 -3.62 -3.43 -11.46
CA ALA A 94 -3.49 -3.33 -12.90
C ALA A 94 -3.76 -4.67 -13.62
N GLU A 95 -3.27 -5.79 -13.09
CA GLU A 95 -3.57 -7.13 -13.61
C GLU A 95 -5.07 -7.46 -13.53
N THR A 96 -5.69 -7.12 -12.40
CA THR A 96 -7.12 -7.34 -12.17
C THR A 96 -7.99 -6.50 -13.12
N ILE A 97 -7.60 -5.25 -13.37
CA ILE A 97 -8.29 -4.38 -14.34
C ILE A 97 -8.12 -4.95 -15.76
N GLY A 98 -6.89 -5.24 -16.17
CA GLY A 98 -6.60 -5.76 -17.50
C GLY A 98 -7.32 -7.07 -17.81
N SER A 99 -7.37 -8.00 -16.84
CA SER A 99 -8.08 -9.27 -17.01
C SER A 99 -9.60 -9.07 -17.14
N ARG A 100 -10.20 -8.12 -16.41
CA ARG A 100 -11.62 -7.78 -16.54
C ARG A 100 -11.95 -7.09 -17.86
N LEU A 101 -11.14 -6.14 -18.30
CA LEU A 101 -11.30 -5.50 -19.62
C LEU A 101 -11.20 -6.52 -20.75
N ALA A 102 -10.21 -7.42 -20.68
CA ALA A 102 -10.05 -8.49 -21.65
C ALA A 102 -11.24 -9.48 -21.66
N ALA A 103 -11.80 -9.79 -20.48
CA ALA A 103 -13.00 -10.61 -20.38
C ALA A 103 -14.20 -9.93 -21.03
N ALA A 104 -14.47 -8.66 -20.70
CA ALA A 104 -15.56 -7.88 -21.29
C ALA A 104 -15.42 -7.73 -22.82
N ALA A 105 -14.19 -7.52 -23.32
CA ALA A 105 -13.95 -7.43 -24.75
C ALA A 105 -14.21 -8.75 -25.49
N ARG A 106 -13.92 -9.90 -24.86
CA ARG A 106 -14.28 -11.21 -25.40
C ARG A 106 -15.79 -11.42 -25.41
N GLU A 107 -16.49 -11.03 -24.35
CA GLU A 107 -17.96 -11.07 -24.27
C GLU A 107 -18.61 -10.23 -25.39
N ALA A 108 -18.08 -9.02 -25.63
CA ALA A 108 -18.53 -8.12 -26.70
C ALA A 108 -18.07 -8.56 -28.10
N CYS A 109 -17.34 -9.69 -28.24
CA CYS A 109 -16.77 -10.18 -29.48
C CYS A 109 -15.94 -9.10 -30.22
N MET A 110 -15.18 -8.31 -29.45
CA MET A 110 -14.41 -7.18 -29.94
C MET A 110 -13.27 -7.66 -30.89
N PRO A 111 -12.97 -6.93 -31.99
CA PRO A 111 -11.88 -7.27 -32.88
C PRO A 111 -10.51 -7.29 -32.17
N PRO A 112 -9.61 -8.23 -32.52
CA PRO A 112 -8.29 -8.34 -31.87
C PRO A 112 -7.41 -7.09 -31.93
N ARG A 113 -7.61 -6.21 -32.93
CA ARG A 113 -6.89 -4.94 -33.02
C ARG A 113 -7.28 -3.97 -31.90
N GLN A 114 -8.57 -3.86 -31.61
CA GLN A 114 -9.08 -3.00 -30.53
C GLN A 114 -8.77 -3.60 -29.15
N MET A 115 -8.76 -4.93 -29.03
CA MET A 115 -8.36 -5.59 -27.78
C MET A 115 -6.92 -5.28 -27.37
N LYS A 116 -6.02 -4.96 -28.32
CA LYS A 116 -4.62 -4.62 -28.03
C LYS A 116 -4.44 -3.24 -27.37
N GLU A 117 -5.45 -2.38 -27.46
CA GLU A 117 -5.43 -1.02 -26.91
C GLU A 117 -6.00 -0.97 -25.49
N LEU A 118 -6.56 -2.08 -24.97
CA LEU A 118 -7.19 -2.14 -23.65
C LEU A 118 -6.24 -2.30 -22.44
N PRO A 119 -5.07 -2.95 -22.53
CA PRO A 119 -4.17 -3.05 -21.37
C PRO A 119 -3.72 -1.69 -20.87
N LEU A 120 -3.60 -1.54 -19.54
CA LEU A 120 -3.10 -0.29 -18.96
C LEU A 120 -1.66 -0.03 -19.42
N ASP A 121 -1.43 1.16 -19.95
CA ASP A 121 -0.10 1.58 -20.36
C ASP A 121 0.78 1.96 -19.15
N ALA A 122 2.04 2.30 -19.43
CA ALA A 122 2.99 2.66 -18.39
C ALA A 122 2.64 3.98 -17.67
N GLU A 123 1.93 4.90 -18.31
CA GLU A 123 1.47 6.15 -17.72
C GLU A 123 0.27 5.93 -16.82
N GLU A 124 -0.72 5.15 -17.27
CA GLU A 124 -1.89 4.77 -16.48
C GLU A 124 -1.49 3.98 -15.24
N ARG A 125 -0.52 3.07 -15.35
CA ARG A 125 0.03 2.34 -14.19
C ARG A 125 0.72 3.27 -13.19
N ARG A 126 1.46 4.28 -13.67
CA ARG A 126 2.08 5.30 -12.81
C ARG A 126 1.03 6.17 -12.13
N ALA A 127 -0.01 6.57 -12.86
CA ALA A 127 -1.12 7.34 -12.31
C ALA A 127 -1.89 6.54 -11.25
N LEU A 128 -2.15 5.26 -11.50
CA LEU A 128 -2.74 4.32 -10.54
C LEU A 128 -1.89 4.24 -9.27
N SER A 129 -0.57 4.01 -9.42
CA SER A 129 0.36 3.94 -8.29
C SER A 129 0.34 5.22 -7.45
N ALA A 130 0.35 6.39 -8.11
CA ALA A 130 0.32 7.68 -7.43
C ALA A 130 -0.97 7.87 -6.60
N ARG A 131 -2.13 7.45 -7.13
CA ARG A 131 -3.41 7.51 -6.42
C ARG A 131 -3.47 6.53 -5.25
N LEU A 132 -3.03 5.30 -5.44
CA LEU A 132 -2.96 4.29 -4.37
C LEU A 132 -1.95 4.70 -3.28
N GLY A 133 -0.90 5.42 -3.65
CA GLY A 133 0.10 5.97 -2.76
C GLY A 133 -0.26 7.30 -2.09
N ALA A 134 -1.52 7.77 -2.16
CA ALA A 134 -1.92 9.09 -1.66
C ALA A 134 -1.63 9.32 -0.15
N GLY A 135 -1.57 8.25 0.66
CA GLY A 135 -1.20 8.33 2.09
C GLY A 135 0.30 8.55 2.36
N THR A 136 1.16 8.40 1.33
CA THR A 136 2.62 8.41 1.48
C THR A 136 3.20 9.74 2.01
N PRO A 137 2.75 10.93 1.57
CA PRO A 137 3.30 12.19 2.08
C PRO A 137 3.11 12.35 3.59
N ALA A 138 1.89 12.15 4.11
CA ALA A 138 1.62 12.27 5.54
C ALA A 138 2.37 11.22 6.39
N LEU A 139 2.58 10.02 5.84
CA LEU A 139 3.43 9.00 6.45
C LEU A 139 4.89 9.46 6.53
N ARG A 140 5.42 9.96 5.42
CA ARG A 140 6.80 10.48 5.34
C ARG A 140 7.04 11.56 6.37
N ASP A 141 6.15 12.55 6.49
CA ASP A 141 6.26 13.63 7.45
C ASP A 141 6.33 13.11 8.89
N THR A 142 5.51 12.09 9.21
CA THR A 142 5.52 11.45 10.54
C THR A 142 6.81 10.65 10.79
N LEU A 143 7.36 10.01 9.76
CA LEU A 143 8.64 9.30 9.88
C LEU A 143 9.84 10.26 9.95
N GLU A 144 9.74 11.45 9.38
CA GLU A 144 10.73 12.51 9.60
C GLU A 144 10.72 13.03 11.04
N GLU A 145 9.55 13.10 11.69
CA GLU A 145 9.47 13.36 13.13
C GLU A 145 10.13 12.25 13.96
N LEU A 146 9.91 10.99 13.59
CA LEU A 146 10.56 9.84 14.21
C LEU A 146 12.09 9.93 14.12
N GLU A 147 12.63 10.23 12.93
CA GLU A 147 14.07 10.36 12.71
C GLU A 147 14.67 11.52 13.53
N ARG A 148 13.97 12.65 13.61
CA ARG A 148 14.37 13.78 14.46
C ARG A 148 14.38 13.40 15.93
N ALA A 149 13.38 12.66 16.41
CA ALA A 149 13.34 12.18 17.80
C ALA A 149 14.46 11.15 18.07
N ALA A 150 14.76 10.28 17.11
CA ALA A 150 15.83 9.29 17.19
C ALA A 150 17.21 9.97 17.37
N HIS A 151 17.47 11.08 16.68
CA HIS A 151 18.74 11.81 16.81
C HIS A 151 19.05 12.21 18.26
N SER A 152 18.08 12.82 18.95
CA SER A 152 18.21 13.19 20.36
C SER A 152 18.30 11.98 21.29
N ALA A 153 17.57 10.91 20.96
CA ALA A 153 17.61 9.68 21.73
C ALA A 153 18.89 8.87 21.51
N ARG A 154 19.65 9.06 20.42
CA ARG A 154 20.88 8.29 20.12
C ARG A 154 22.06 8.61 21.05
N ALA A 155 22.08 9.78 21.68
CA ALA A 155 23.19 10.19 22.55
C ALA A 155 23.46 9.20 23.70
N THR A 156 24.73 8.95 24.01
CA THR A 156 25.18 8.02 25.06
C THR A 156 24.59 8.35 26.44
N HIS A 157 24.36 9.64 26.71
CA HIS A 157 23.74 10.14 27.93
C HIS A 157 22.38 10.80 27.65
N ALA A 158 21.62 10.26 26.68
CA ALA A 158 20.30 10.79 26.34
C ALA A 158 19.39 10.80 27.59
N PRO A 159 18.70 11.93 27.87
CA PRO A 159 17.77 12.00 28.98
C PRO A 159 16.59 11.06 28.73
N ALA A 160 15.99 10.54 29.81
CA ALA A 160 14.83 9.65 29.72
C ALA A 160 13.64 10.28 28.96
N SER A 161 13.53 11.61 28.95
CA SER A 161 12.53 12.34 28.14
C SER A 161 12.77 12.22 26.63
N ALA A 162 14.02 12.19 26.17
CA ALA A 162 14.34 12.02 24.75
C ALA A 162 13.99 10.61 24.27
N VAL A 163 14.25 9.59 25.08
CA VAL A 163 13.84 8.21 24.79
C VAL A 163 12.33 8.10 24.69
N ARG A 164 11.59 8.64 25.67
CA ARG A 164 10.12 8.67 25.63
C ARG A 164 9.57 9.40 24.41
N THR A 165 10.18 10.52 24.02
CA THR A 165 9.76 11.28 22.84
C THR A 165 9.92 10.46 21.56
N TRP A 166 10.98 9.67 21.46
CA TRP A 166 11.19 8.73 20.35
C TRP A 166 10.18 7.56 20.39
N GLU A 167 9.93 6.96 21.56
CA GLU A 167 8.90 5.91 21.71
C GLU A 167 7.51 6.40 21.30
N ASP A 168 7.15 7.62 21.71
CA ASP A 168 5.88 8.25 21.32
C ASP A 168 5.83 8.54 19.80
N ALA A 169 6.94 8.96 19.20
CA ALA A 169 7.05 9.17 17.76
C ALA A 169 6.89 7.85 16.99
N LEU A 170 7.46 6.76 17.51
CA LEU A 170 7.34 5.43 16.92
C LEU A 170 5.88 4.94 16.93
N LEU A 171 5.16 5.14 18.05
CA LEU A 171 3.74 4.83 18.13
C LEU A 171 2.88 5.72 17.23
N ARG A 172 3.24 7.00 17.05
CA ARG A 172 2.60 7.90 16.08
C ARG A 172 2.83 7.41 14.64
N ALA A 173 4.04 6.99 14.31
CA ALA A 173 4.37 6.42 13.00
C ALA A 173 3.54 5.16 12.73
N ALA A 174 3.41 4.24 13.69
CA ALA A 174 2.56 3.05 13.56
C ALA A 174 1.09 3.41 13.29
N ARG A 175 0.51 4.37 14.03
CA ARG A 175 -0.87 4.83 13.78
C ARG A 175 -1.03 5.50 12.41
N ARG A 176 -0.03 6.29 12.00
CA ARG A 176 -0.03 6.93 10.69
C ARG A 176 0.08 5.90 9.56
N GLN A 177 0.83 4.83 9.77
CA GLN A 177 0.93 3.73 8.84
C GLN A 177 -0.42 3.06 8.60
N GLU A 178 -1.18 2.79 9.67
CA GLU A 178 -2.54 2.27 9.55
C GLU A 178 -3.45 3.24 8.79
N ALA A 179 -3.36 4.54 9.07
CA ALA A 179 -4.12 5.54 8.33
C ALA A 179 -3.75 5.57 6.83
N ALA A 180 -2.47 5.37 6.48
CA ALA A 180 -2.02 5.27 5.10
C ALA A 180 -2.55 4.01 4.40
N TRP A 181 -2.60 2.88 5.11
CA TRP A 181 -3.22 1.65 4.62
C TRP A 181 -4.71 1.84 4.33
N LEU A 182 -5.47 2.43 5.25
CA LEU A 182 -6.90 2.71 5.06
C LEU A 182 -7.14 3.66 3.87
N ALA A 183 -6.27 4.65 3.68
CA ALA A 183 -6.33 5.55 2.51
C ALA A 183 -6.10 4.79 1.20
N LEU A 184 -5.18 3.82 1.19
CA LEU A 184 -4.93 2.94 0.05
C LEU A 184 -6.15 2.06 -0.26
N GLU A 185 -6.80 1.45 0.74
CA GLU A 185 -8.03 0.66 0.55
C GLU A 185 -9.18 1.50 0.00
N ALA A 186 -9.33 2.73 0.50
CA ALA A 186 -10.32 3.68 0.00
C ALA A 186 -10.05 4.07 -1.47
N ALA A 187 -8.79 4.37 -1.80
CA ALA A 187 -8.38 4.66 -3.18
C ALA A 187 -8.64 3.46 -4.11
N LEU A 188 -8.32 2.25 -3.67
CA LEU A 188 -8.56 1.03 -4.43
C LEU A 188 -10.07 0.81 -4.70
N THR A 189 -10.91 1.07 -3.70
CA THR A 189 -12.38 0.99 -3.85
C THR A 189 -12.89 1.98 -4.89
N GLU A 190 -12.35 3.20 -4.89
CA GLU A 190 -12.69 4.22 -5.87
C GLU A 190 -12.21 3.83 -7.28
N GLU A 191 -11.02 3.25 -7.41
CA GLU A 191 -10.55 2.70 -8.69
C GLU A 191 -11.49 1.60 -9.21
N TRP A 192 -11.94 0.68 -8.35
CA TRP A 192 -12.91 -0.34 -8.75
C TRP A 192 -14.20 0.28 -9.28
N ARG A 193 -14.68 1.36 -8.67
CA ARG A 193 -15.88 2.08 -9.12
C ARG A 193 -15.67 2.73 -10.49
N ILE A 194 -14.50 3.34 -10.72
CA ILE A 194 -14.15 3.97 -12.00
C ILE A 194 -14.07 2.89 -13.09
N TRP A 195 -13.26 1.87 -12.89
CA TRP A 195 -13.02 0.82 -13.89
C TRP A 195 -14.24 -0.06 -14.14
N SER A 196 -15.15 -0.22 -13.17
CA SER A 196 -16.42 -0.91 -13.42
C SER A 196 -17.20 -0.26 -14.56
N ARG A 197 -17.22 1.08 -14.64
CA ARG A 197 -17.91 1.79 -15.71
C ARG A 197 -17.25 1.55 -17.07
N GLU A 198 -15.92 1.53 -17.12
CA GLU A 198 -15.19 1.22 -18.35
C GLU A 198 -15.39 -0.22 -18.80
N VAL A 199 -15.38 -1.18 -17.86
CA VAL A 199 -15.69 -2.58 -18.15
C VAL A 199 -17.11 -2.74 -18.72
N GLU A 200 -18.10 -2.05 -18.16
CA GLU A 200 -19.47 -2.05 -18.72
C GLU A 200 -19.54 -1.37 -20.09
N ALA A 201 -18.79 -0.30 -20.32
CA ALA A 201 -18.72 0.36 -21.62
C ALA A 201 -18.13 -0.57 -22.70
N VAL A 202 -17.06 -1.31 -22.36
CA VAL A 202 -16.48 -2.34 -23.24
C VAL A 202 -17.49 -3.47 -23.49
N ARG A 203 -18.20 -3.95 -22.46
CA ARG A 203 -19.21 -5.00 -22.61
C ARG A 203 -20.39 -4.56 -23.49
N GLY A 204 -20.79 -3.29 -23.37
CA GLY A 204 -21.85 -2.69 -24.17
C GLY A 204 -21.44 -2.35 -25.61
N TRP A 205 -20.16 -2.52 -25.96
CA TRP A 205 -19.65 -2.23 -27.29
C TRP A 205 -20.39 -3.05 -28.36
N ARG A 206 -20.85 -2.36 -29.42
CA ARG A 206 -21.40 -3.00 -30.61
C ARG A 206 -20.53 -2.67 -31.81
N ARG A 207 -20.32 -3.66 -32.68
CA ARG A 207 -19.64 -3.45 -33.97
C ARG A 207 -20.32 -2.30 -34.72
N PRO A 208 -19.58 -1.24 -35.09
CA PRO A 208 -20.12 -0.24 -35.99
C PRO A 208 -20.47 -0.92 -37.32
N LEU A 209 -21.76 -0.91 -37.70
CA LEU A 209 -22.26 -1.55 -38.93
C LEU A 209 -22.03 -0.70 -40.20
N TRP A 210 -21.56 0.53 -40.05
CA TRP A 210 -21.38 1.47 -41.17
C TRP A 210 -20.42 1.00 -42.28
N PRO A 211 -19.37 0.18 -42.04
CA PRO A 211 -18.55 -0.36 -43.14
C PRO A 211 -19.37 -1.23 -44.09
N LEU A 212 -20.38 -1.97 -43.59
CA LEU A 212 -21.27 -2.77 -44.43
C LEU A 212 -22.22 -1.91 -45.24
N VAL A 213 -22.69 -0.79 -44.67
CA VAL A 213 -23.56 0.16 -45.36
C VAL A 213 -22.82 0.84 -46.51
N VAL A 214 -21.57 1.28 -46.29
CA VAL A 214 -20.75 1.91 -47.33
C VAL A 214 -20.41 0.91 -48.45
N THR A 215 -20.08 -0.33 -48.10
CA THR A 215 -19.77 -1.36 -49.13
C THR A 215 -21.02 -1.77 -49.91
N GLY A 216 -22.19 -1.83 -49.25
CA GLY A 216 -23.47 -2.08 -49.92
C GLY A 216 -23.91 -0.95 -50.86
N LEU A 217 -23.66 0.31 -50.50
CA LEU A 217 -23.97 1.47 -51.34
C LEU A 217 -23.09 1.52 -52.60
N VAL A 218 -21.80 1.15 -52.50
CA VAL A 218 -20.87 1.14 -53.63
C VAL A 218 -21.10 -0.05 -54.59
N LEU A 219 -21.72 -1.14 -54.13
CA LEU A 219 -22.06 -2.29 -54.98
C LEU A 219 -23.44 -2.19 -55.64
N PHE A 220 -24.29 -1.25 -55.19
CA PHE A 220 -25.65 -1.01 -55.72
C PHE A 220 -25.83 0.38 -56.35
N SER A 221 -24.74 1.11 -56.62
CA SER A 221 -24.72 2.31 -57.48
C SER A 221 -23.96 2.05 -58.78
#